data_AF-A0A496V9M6-F1
#
_entry.id   AF-A0A496V9M6-F1
#
_cell.length_a   1.000
_cell.length_b   1.000
_cell.length_c   1.000
_cell.angle_alpha   90.00
_cell.angle_beta   90.00
_cell.angle_gamma   90.00
#
_symmetry.space_group_name_H-M   'P 1'
#
loop_
_entity.id
_entity.type
_entity.pdbx_description
1 polymer ?
#
loop_
_entity_poly.entity_id
_entity_poly.type
_entity_poly.pdbx_seq_one_letter_code
_entity_poly.pdbx_strand_id
1 'polypeptide(L)'
;MTIDVVNLNDRERLVKKRFDIGVKLCDELEDLLEMATEYDNGTSTSTRRRNRMFEKLRNLMKEGTRKSDFSATAATVILHEESYSQIKQLFINLNLWNNELIDLEKEVAFCALDV
;
A
#
# COMPACT_ATOMS: atom_id res chain seq x y z
N MET A 1 -6.65 42.22 15.86
CA MET A 1 -6.12 40.93 16.32
C MET A 1 -6.71 39.85 15.43
N THR A 2 -5.93 39.28 14.53
CA THR A 2 -6.39 38.28 13.55
C THR A 2 -5.32 37.20 13.44
N ILE A 3 -5.25 36.36 14.48
CA ILE A 3 -4.49 35.12 14.46
C ILE A 3 -5.39 34.12 15.16
N ASP A 4 -6.19 33.36 14.38
CA ASP A 4 -6.79 32.10 14.85
C ASP A 4 -7.56 31.33 13.76
N VAL A 5 -7.92 31.96 12.63
CA VAL A 5 -8.74 31.29 11.59
C VAL A 5 -7.92 30.44 10.60
N VAL A 6 -6.58 30.55 10.59
CA VAL A 6 -5.73 29.83 9.62
C VAL A 6 -5.42 28.39 10.09
N ASN A 7 -5.33 28.15 11.40
CA ASN A 7 -4.81 26.89 11.96
C ASN A 7 -5.87 25.76 12.10
N LEU A 8 -7.16 26.09 11.99
CA LEU A 8 -8.23 25.08 11.93
C LEU A 8 -8.36 24.48 10.52
N ASN A 9 -8.26 25.32 9.48
CA ASN A 9 -8.35 24.88 8.09
C ASN A 9 -7.20 23.96 7.69
N ASP A 10 -5.98 24.19 8.19
CA ASP A 10 -4.83 23.33 7.86
C ASP A 10 -4.94 21.92 8.46
N ARG A 11 -5.46 21.80 9.69
CA ARG A 11 -5.68 20.49 10.32
C ARG A 11 -6.75 19.68 9.60
N GLU A 12 -7.89 20.30 9.29
CA GLU A 12 -8.96 19.61 8.56
C GLU A 12 -8.51 19.19 7.16
N ARG A 13 -7.72 20.03 6.48
CA ARG A 13 -7.14 19.71 5.16
C ARG A 13 -6.14 18.55 5.23
N LEU A 14 -5.29 18.49 6.25
CA LEU A 14 -4.33 17.40 6.43
C LEU A 14 -5.02 16.07 6.78
N VAL A 15 -6.06 16.11 7.61
CA VAL A 15 -6.84 14.91 7.97
C VAL A 15 -7.58 14.38 6.75
N LYS A 16 -8.25 15.24 5.97
CA LYS A 16 -8.91 14.83 4.71
C LYS A 16 -7.91 14.21 3.73
N LYS A 17 -6.75 14.83 3.53
CA LYS A 17 -5.70 14.28 2.67
C LYS A 17 -5.22 12.89 3.12
N ARG A 18 -5.01 12.67 4.42
CA ARG A 18 -4.59 11.35 4.94
C ARG A 18 -5.67 10.29 4.75
N PHE A 19 -6.93 10.67 4.96
CA PHE A 19 -8.07 9.80 4.73
C PHE A 19 -8.18 9.42 3.25
N ASP A 20 -8.12 10.41 2.34
CA ASP A 20 -8.19 10.18 0.90
C ASP A 20 -7.03 9.28 0.42
N ILE A 21 -5.82 9.46 0.95
CA ILE A 21 -4.66 8.61 0.64
C ILE A 21 -4.88 7.19 1.14
N GLY A 22 -5.39 7.02 2.37
CA GLY A 22 -5.70 5.71 2.94
C GLY A 22 -6.73 4.96 2.10
N VAL A 23 -7.86 5.60 1.78
CA VAL A 23 -8.92 5.02 0.95
C VAL A 23 -8.37 4.61 -0.43
N LYS A 24 -7.63 5.51 -1.09
CA LYS A 24 -7.02 5.21 -2.39
C LYS A 24 -6.06 4.03 -2.33
N LEU A 25 -5.32 3.87 -1.23
CA LEU A 25 -4.41 2.75 -1.03
C LEU A 25 -5.16 1.43 -0.83
N CYS A 26 -6.25 1.44 -0.06
CA CYS A 26 -7.15 0.29 0.09
C CYS A 26 -7.72 -0.14 -1.27
N ASP A 27 -8.28 0.80 -2.04
CA ASP A 27 -8.83 0.54 -3.37
C ASP A 27 -7.76 -0.08 -4.30
N GLU A 28 -6.53 0.46 -4.29
CA GLU A 28 -5.46 -0.06 -5.14
C GLU A 28 -4.97 -1.47 -4.72
N LEU A 29 -5.04 -1.79 -3.42
CA LEU A 29 -4.78 -3.11 -2.88
C LEU A 29 -5.89 -4.10 -3.27
N GLU A 30 -7.16 -3.72 -3.17
CA GLU A 30 -8.28 -4.54 -3.62
C GLU A 30 -8.18 -4.87 -5.12
N ASP A 31 -7.94 -3.86 -5.96
CA ASP A 31 -7.68 -4.04 -7.39
C ASP A 31 -6.53 -5.02 -7.66
N LEU A 32 -5.46 -4.93 -6.85
CA LEU A 32 -4.30 -5.80 -7.00
C LEU A 32 -4.60 -7.24 -6.57
N LEU A 33 -5.39 -7.42 -5.50
CA LEU A 33 -5.86 -8.72 -5.04
C LEU A 33 -6.72 -9.39 -6.11
N GLU A 34 -7.64 -8.66 -6.73
CA GLU A 34 -8.45 -9.19 -7.84
C GLU A 34 -7.54 -9.65 -8.99
N MET A 35 -6.60 -8.81 -9.43
CA MET A 35 -5.64 -9.18 -10.48
C MET A 35 -4.78 -10.40 -10.13
N ALA A 36 -4.36 -10.52 -8.88
CA ALA A 36 -3.56 -11.66 -8.39
C ALA A 36 -4.37 -12.94 -8.35
N THR A 37 -5.63 -12.85 -7.91
CA THR A 37 -6.57 -13.98 -7.85
C THR A 37 -6.92 -14.49 -9.26
N GLU A 38 -7.16 -13.60 -10.21
CA GLU A 38 -7.37 -13.96 -11.62
C GLU A 38 -6.15 -14.65 -12.25
N TYR A 39 -4.94 -14.21 -11.88
CA TYR A 39 -3.70 -14.81 -12.33
C TYR A 39 -3.53 -16.22 -11.76
N ASP A 40 -3.78 -16.40 -10.46
CA ASP A 40 -3.71 -17.70 -9.77
C ASP A 40 -4.74 -18.71 -10.32
N ASN A 41 -5.95 -18.25 -10.62
CA ASN A 41 -7.01 -19.04 -11.26
C ASN A 41 -6.69 -19.45 -12.72
N GLY A 42 -5.51 -19.13 -13.25
CA GLY A 42 -5.06 -19.53 -14.58
C GLY A 42 -5.75 -18.79 -15.73
N THR A 43 -6.55 -17.77 -15.43
CA THR A 43 -7.26 -16.97 -16.45
C THR A 43 -6.30 -16.07 -17.23
N SER A 44 -5.14 -15.76 -16.65
CA SER A 44 -4.10 -14.98 -17.32
C SER A 44 -2.70 -15.38 -16.85
N THR A 45 -1.97 -16.17 -17.64
CA THR A 45 -0.62 -16.70 -17.29
C THR A 45 0.53 -15.89 -17.89
N SER A 46 0.26 -14.68 -18.39
CA SER A 46 1.29 -13.89 -19.08
C SER A 46 2.34 -13.34 -18.11
N THR A 47 3.62 -13.55 -18.44
CA THR A 47 4.78 -12.93 -17.76
C THR A 47 4.64 -11.41 -17.64
N ARG A 48 3.98 -10.76 -18.61
CA ARG A 48 3.73 -9.30 -18.57
C ARG A 48 2.78 -8.92 -17.43
N ARG A 49 1.72 -9.70 -17.19
CA ARG A 49 0.76 -9.45 -16.10
C ARG A 49 1.43 -9.70 -14.76
N ARG A 50 2.20 -10.77 -14.65
CA ARG A 50 3.05 -11.07 -13.48
C ARG A 50 3.96 -9.90 -13.11
N ASN A 51 4.72 -9.37 -14.06
CA ASN A 51 5.61 -8.23 -13.82
C ASN A 51 4.83 -6.96 -13.47
N ARG A 52 3.64 -6.75 -14.05
CA ARG A 52 2.78 -5.61 -13.71
C ARG A 52 2.25 -5.70 -12.28
N MET A 53 1.82 -6.87 -11.82
CA MET A 53 1.38 -7.09 -10.44
C MET A 53 2.53 -6.84 -9.47
N PHE A 54 3.71 -7.37 -9.77
CA PHE A 54 4.91 -7.13 -8.97
C PHE A 54 5.24 -5.64 -8.86
N GLU A 55 5.30 -4.93 -9.99
CA GLU A 55 5.62 -3.50 -9.98
C GLU A 55 4.53 -2.67 -9.28
N LYS A 56 3.24 -3.06 -9.39
CA LYS A 56 2.15 -2.41 -8.66
C LYS A 56 2.32 -2.57 -7.15
N LEU A 57 2.50 -3.81 -6.66
CA LEU A 57 2.72 -4.08 -5.24
C LEU A 57 3.93 -3.33 -4.70
N ARG A 58 5.03 -3.40 -5.43
CA ARG A 58 6.28 -2.71 -5.08
C ARG A 58 6.09 -1.20 -4.94
N ASN A 59 5.36 -0.57 -5.85
CA ASN A 59 5.12 0.87 -5.79
C ASN A 59 4.18 1.25 -4.65
N LEU A 60 3.13 0.45 -4.39
CA LEU A 60 2.29 0.60 -3.21
C LEU A 60 3.10 0.53 -1.91
N MET A 61 3.98 -0.47 -1.77
CA MET A 61 4.83 -0.60 -0.58
C MET A 61 5.78 0.58 -0.41
N LYS A 62 6.32 1.16 -1.51
CA LYS A 62 7.15 2.36 -1.43
C LYS A 62 6.40 3.56 -0.85
N GLU A 63 5.10 3.68 -1.04
CA GLU A 63 4.29 4.75 -0.44
C GLU A 63 4.23 4.63 1.09
N GLY A 64 4.39 3.42 1.64
CA GLY A 64 4.57 3.15 3.07
C GLY A 64 6.00 3.27 3.58
N THR A 65 6.99 3.53 2.73
CA THR A 65 8.39 3.73 3.16
C THR A 65 8.68 5.20 3.47
N ARG A 66 9.78 5.47 4.19
CA ARG A 66 10.28 6.81 4.58
C ARG A 66 10.40 7.84 3.46
N LYS A 67 10.31 7.42 2.19
CA LYS A 67 10.37 8.30 1.00
C LYS A 67 9.06 9.04 0.72
N SER A 68 7.97 8.68 1.40
CA SER A 68 6.64 9.28 1.24
C SER A 68 6.29 10.20 2.41
N ASP A 69 5.70 11.35 2.10
CA ASP A 69 5.22 12.35 3.08
C ASP A 69 4.16 11.77 4.04
N PHE A 70 3.47 10.70 3.63
CA PHE A 70 2.42 10.02 4.40
C PHE A 70 2.80 8.57 4.72
N SER A 71 4.10 8.27 4.73
CA SER A 71 4.68 6.94 4.97
C SER A 71 4.10 6.21 6.16
N ALA A 72 3.94 6.88 7.30
CA ALA A 72 3.39 6.25 8.50
C ALA A 72 1.92 5.83 8.34
N THR A 73 1.08 6.67 7.71
CA THR A 73 -0.32 6.33 7.44
C THR A 73 -0.43 5.22 6.41
N ALA A 74 0.31 5.32 5.30
CA ALA A 74 0.32 4.30 4.26
C ALA A 74 0.86 2.96 4.79
N ALA A 75 1.90 2.98 5.63
CA ALA A 75 2.44 1.77 6.23
C ALA A 75 1.46 1.07 7.16
N THR A 76 0.77 1.82 8.03
CA THR A 76 -0.26 1.25 8.89
C THR A 76 -1.40 0.66 8.06
N VAL A 77 -1.87 1.35 7.01
CA VAL A 77 -2.90 0.79 6.12
C VAL A 77 -2.39 -0.49 5.45
N ILE A 78 -1.22 -0.48 4.80
CA ILE A 78 -0.66 -1.66 4.13
C ILE A 78 -0.58 -2.89 5.05
N LEU A 79 -0.10 -2.72 6.29
CA LEU A 79 0.10 -3.86 7.19
C LEU A 79 -1.17 -4.37 7.87
N HIS A 80 -2.19 -3.53 8.00
CA HIS A 80 -3.46 -3.89 8.65
C HIS A 80 -4.56 -4.26 7.66
N GLU A 81 -4.39 -3.96 6.37
CA GLU A 81 -5.36 -4.32 5.34
C GLU A 81 -5.33 -5.82 5.03
N GLU A 82 -6.51 -6.43 5.04
CA GLU A 82 -6.68 -7.86 4.76
C GLU A 82 -6.22 -8.18 3.33
N SER A 83 -6.54 -7.30 2.38
CA SER A 83 -6.16 -7.42 0.98
C SER A 83 -4.65 -7.57 0.80
N TYR A 84 -3.83 -6.83 1.57
CA TYR A 84 -2.37 -6.97 1.52
C TYR A 84 -1.92 -8.34 2.03
N SER A 85 -2.49 -8.83 3.14
CA SER A 85 -2.18 -10.16 3.68
C SER A 85 -2.49 -11.26 2.66
N GLN A 86 -3.64 -11.17 1.98
CA GLN A 86 -4.03 -12.11 0.94
C GLN A 86 -3.10 -12.03 -0.29
N ILE A 87 -2.77 -10.82 -0.76
CA ILE A 87 -1.80 -10.61 -1.84
C ILE A 87 -0.45 -11.23 -1.49
N LYS A 88 0.04 -11.02 -0.27
CA LYS A 88 1.31 -11.58 0.19
C LYS A 88 1.31 -13.10 0.10
N GLN A 89 0.25 -13.76 0.59
CA GLN A 89 0.12 -15.22 0.50
C GLN A 89 0.09 -15.69 -0.96
N LEU A 90 -0.66 -15.03 -1.83
CA LEU A 90 -0.68 -15.34 -3.27
C LEU A 90 0.71 -15.17 -3.89
N PHE A 91 1.43 -14.09 -3.59
CA PHE A 91 2.77 -13.86 -4.12
C PHE A 91 3.78 -14.90 -3.62
N ILE A 92 3.66 -15.37 -2.37
CA ILE A 92 4.47 -16.47 -1.85
C ILE A 92 4.16 -17.76 -2.63
N ASN A 93 2.89 -18.11 -2.79
CA ASN A 93 2.44 -19.30 -3.52
C ASN A 93 2.90 -19.29 -4.98
N LEU A 94 2.91 -18.11 -5.61
CA LEU A 94 3.35 -17.91 -7.00
C LEU A 94 4.88 -17.75 -7.16
N ASN A 95 5.67 -17.91 -6.08
CA ASN A 95 7.12 -17.65 -6.07
C ASN A 95 7.52 -16.25 -6.57
N LEU A 96 6.70 -15.24 -6.30
CA LEU A 96 6.94 -13.83 -6.63
C LEU A 96 7.43 -13.01 -5.44
N TRP A 97 7.31 -13.54 -4.23
CA TRP A 97 7.77 -12.91 -3.00
C TRP A 97 9.29 -12.98 -2.87
N ASN A 98 9.98 -12.01 -3.47
CA ASN A 98 11.44 -11.96 -3.53
C ASN A 98 12.06 -11.11 -2.41
N ASN A 99 13.40 -11.08 -2.36
CA ASN A 99 14.14 -10.31 -1.35
C ASN A 99 13.81 -8.80 -1.39
N GLU A 100 13.52 -8.24 -2.56
CA GLU A 100 13.14 -6.82 -2.67
C GLU A 100 11.84 -6.52 -1.92
N LEU A 101 10.81 -7.37 -2.08
CA LEU A 101 9.55 -7.21 -1.34
C LEU A 101 9.72 -7.46 0.16
N ILE A 102 10.58 -8.40 0.55
CA ILE A 102 10.92 -8.64 1.97
C ILE A 102 11.57 -7.40 2.59
N ASP A 103 12.51 -6.78 1.91
CA ASP A 103 13.20 -5.59 2.42
C ASP A 103 12.28 -4.37 2.44
N LEU A 104 11.42 -4.21 1.43
CA LEU A 104 10.37 -3.19 1.44
C LEU A 104 9.41 -3.40 2.61
N GLU A 105 8.99 -4.63 2.91
CA GLU A 105 8.08 -4.91 4.01
C GLU A 105 8.70 -4.52 5.36
N LYS A 106 10.00 -4.77 5.56
CA LYS A 106 10.71 -4.29 6.77
C LYS A 106 10.73 -2.77 6.86
N GLU A 107 10.95 -2.08 5.73
CA GLU A 107 10.92 -0.61 5.72
C GLU A 107 9.53 -0.06 6.01
N VAL A 108 8.49 -0.69 5.47
CA VAL A 108 7.08 -0.34 5.74
C VAL A 108 6.77 -0.57 7.22
N ALA A 109 7.12 -1.73 7.77
CA ALA A 109 6.96 -2.04 9.20
C ALA A 109 7.67 -1.04 10.11
N PHE A 110 8.86 -0.57 9.73
CA PHE A 110 9.57 0.47 10.46
C PHE A 110 8.84 1.83 10.46
N CYS A 111 8.07 2.13 9.40
CA CYS A 111 7.36 3.40 9.28
C CYS A 111 5.97 3.38 9.90
N ALA A 112 5.38 2.21 10.07
CA ALA A 112 4.04 2.06 10.61
C ALA A 112 3.94 2.71 12.00
N LEU A 113 2.79 3.34 12.28
CA LEU A 113 2.49 3.81 13.61
C LEU A 113 2.36 2.59 14.53
N ASP A 114 3.14 2.52 15.60
CA ASP A 114 2.89 1.60 16.71
C ASP A 114 1.50 1.94 17.28
N VAL A 115 0.50 1.09 17.02
CA VAL A 115 -0.85 1.21 17.59
C VAL A 115 -1.01 0.16 18.68
#